data_AF-A0A535DKB0-F1
#
_entry.id   AF-A0A535DKB0-F1
#
_cell.length_a   1.000
_cell.length_b   1.000
_cell.length_c   1.000
_cell.angle_alpha   90.00
_cell.angle_beta   90.00
_cell.angle_gamma   90.00
#
_symmetry.space_group_name_H-M   'P 1'
#
loop_
_entity.id
_entity.type
_entity.pdbx_description
1 polymer ?
#
loop_
_entity_poly.entity_id
_entity_poly.type
_entity_poly.pdbx_seq_one_letter_code
_entity_poly.pdbx_strand_id
1 'polypeptide(L)'
;MRNSILGAPRNYGDGIYVLSDDNRPSGGGHSIINNRVWGGWDGIGGDEEYALHGGFDQDSMISGNVVSNCWDDGIQAEGGGHGVIVSGNDVSRCGTGIAFAAPTTGPLAITYNRIHDLTRGLLGNLNCFKVGEPTQAVTYLNHNDCEVDSPAEIGWPGAHHQPSQQVAD
;
A
#
# COMPACT_ATOMS: atom_id res chain seq x y z
N MET A 1 -9.59 13.06 0.83
CA MET A 1 -10.07 12.94 2.22
C MET A 1 -8.97 13.25 3.23
N ARG A 2 -9.24 13.99 4.31
CA ARG A 2 -8.22 14.30 5.33
C ARG A 2 -8.76 14.27 6.76
N ASN A 3 -7.89 14.00 7.73
CA ASN A 3 -8.13 14.12 9.19
C ASN A 3 -9.39 13.38 9.69
N SER A 4 -9.67 12.21 9.11
CA SER A 4 -10.89 11.44 9.40
C SER A 4 -10.57 10.13 10.10
N ILE A 5 -11.55 9.59 10.85
CA ILE A 5 -11.50 8.24 11.41
C ILE A 5 -12.55 7.40 10.68
N LEU A 6 -12.09 6.34 10.04
CA LEU A 6 -12.89 5.38 9.29
C LEU A 6 -12.65 4.00 9.89
N GLY A 7 -13.72 3.25 10.13
CA GLY A 7 -13.61 1.99 10.85
C GLY A 7 -14.75 1.03 10.55
N ALA A 8 -14.40 -0.18 10.14
CA ALA A 8 -15.27 -1.34 10.10
C ALA A 8 -14.49 -2.59 10.54
N PRO A 9 -15.14 -3.71 10.88
CA PRO A 9 -14.44 -5.00 10.96
C PRO A 9 -13.79 -5.35 9.61
N ARG A 10 -12.82 -6.28 9.61
CA ARG A 10 -12.33 -6.91 8.38
C ARG A 10 -13.51 -7.43 7.55
N ASN A 11 -13.63 -6.97 6.31
CA ASN A 11 -14.72 -7.31 5.41
C ASN A 11 -14.21 -7.35 3.95
N TYR A 12 -15.10 -7.50 2.96
CA TYR A 12 -14.72 -7.66 1.55
C TYR A 12 -14.67 -6.34 0.76
N GLY A 13 -14.83 -5.18 1.40
CA GLY A 13 -14.61 -3.88 0.78
C GLY A 13 -13.54 -3.10 1.51
N ASP A 14 -13.01 -2.07 0.87
CA ASP A 14 -11.89 -1.32 1.43
C ASP A 14 -12.32 -0.25 2.43
N GLY A 15 -11.40 0.14 3.31
CA GLY A 15 -11.63 1.27 4.21
C GLY A 15 -11.81 2.59 3.45
N ILE A 16 -10.95 2.83 2.45
CA ILE A 16 -11.10 3.87 1.43
C ILE A 16 -10.86 3.21 0.07
N TYR A 17 -11.79 3.38 -0.86
CA TYR A 17 -11.70 2.85 -2.20
C TYR A 17 -11.71 3.97 -3.24
N VAL A 18 -10.76 3.95 -4.17
CA VAL A 18 -10.75 4.80 -5.36
C VAL A 18 -11.04 3.95 -6.59
N LEU A 19 -12.20 4.18 -7.20
CA LEU A 19 -12.55 3.56 -8.46
C LEU A 19 -11.86 4.30 -9.61
N SER A 20 -10.96 3.61 -10.30
CA SER A 20 -10.25 4.12 -11.47
C SER A 20 -9.82 2.96 -12.35
N ASP A 21 -10.17 3.02 -13.63
CA ASP A 21 -9.87 2.01 -14.65
C ASP A 21 -9.66 2.71 -16.02
N ASP A 22 -9.15 1.99 -17.03
CA ASP A 22 -8.85 2.60 -18.35
C ASP A 22 -10.08 3.11 -19.12
N ASN A 23 -11.28 2.61 -18.78
CA ASN A 23 -12.54 3.08 -19.35
C ASN A 23 -13.17 4.21 -18.52
N ARG A 24 -12.77 4.36 -17.26
CA ARG A 24 -13.30 5.30 -16.27
C ARG A 24 -12.14 5.87 -15.43
N PRO A 25 -11.25 6.66 -16.03
CA PRO A 25 -10.16 7.26 -15.30
C PRO A 25 -10.71 8.21 -14.23
N SER A 26 -10.19 8.10 -13.02
CA SER A 26 -10.55 9.01 -11.93
C SER A 26 -10.01 10.43 -12.18
N GLY A 27 -9.02 10.57 -13.06
CA GLY A 27 -8.35 11.83 -13.40
C GLY A 27 -7.20 12.18 -12.44
N GLY A 28 -6.97 11.37 -11.42
CA GLY A 28 -5.91 11.58 -10.44
C GLY A 28 -6.12 12.76 -9.49
N GLY A 29 -5.03 13.26 -8.92
CA GLY A 29 -5.06 14.42 -8.02
C GLY A 29 -5.68 14.13 -6.65
N HIS A 30 -5.78 12.86 -6.26
CA HIS A 30 -6.39 12.49 -4.99
C HIS A 30 -5.48 12.86 -3.82
N SER A 31 -6.08 13.31 -2.72
CA SER A 31 -5.36 13.58 -1.47
C SER A 31 -5.99 12.79 -0.34
N ILE A 32 -5.34 11.71 0.09
CA ILE A 32 -5.76 10.86 1.21
C ILE A 32 -4.72 11.04 2.33
N ILE A 33 -4.98 11.99 3.23
CA ILE A 33 -3.94 12.50 4.14
C ILE A 33 -4.38 12.49 5.60
N ASN A 34 -3.53 12.01 6.51
CA ASN A 34 -3.74 12.06 7.97
C ASN A 34 -5.04 11.42 8.44
N ASN A 35 -5.47 10.32 7.82
CA ASN A 35 -6.64 9.57 8.26
C ASN A 35 -6.24 8.42 9.17
N ARG A 36 -7.16 7.99 10.03
CA ARG A 36 -7.08 6.70 10.72
C ARG A 36 -8.08 5.76 10.05
N VAL A 37 -7.58 4.71 9.43
CA VAL A 37 -8.39 3.71 8.73
C VAL A 37 -8.21 2.36 9.43
N TRP A 38 -9.31 1.73 9.80
CA TRP A 38 -9.32 0.46 10.51
C TRP A 38 -10.29 -0.53 9.87
N GLY A 39 -9.79 -1.68 9.42
CA GLY A 39 -10.60 -2.68 8.73
C GLY A 39 -10.55 -2.61 7.21
N GLY A 40 -11.33 -3.51 6.60
CA GLY A 40 -11.48 -3.64 5.15
C GLY A 40 -10.86 -4.90 4.55
N TRP A 41 -11.06 -5.09 3.24
CA TRP A 41 -10.24 -5.99 2.44
C TRP A 41 -8.85 -5.38 2.37
N ASP A 42 -8.75 -4.25 1.67
CA ASP A 42 -7.63 -3.32 1.79
C ASP A 42 -7.98 -2.17 2.75
N GLY A 43 -6.95 -1.56 3.34
CA GLY A 43 -7.14 -0.37 4.14
C GLY A 43 -7.45 0.83 3.26
N ILE A 44 -6.55 1.10 2.32
CA ILE A 44 -6.71 2.13 1.29
C ILE A 44 -6.39 1.48 -0.05
N GLY A 45 -7.43 1.19 -0.84
CA GLY A 45 -7.30 0.47 -2.09
C GLY A 45 -7.82 1.24 -3.29
N GLY A 46 -7.55 0.68 -4.46
CA GLY A 46 -8.10 1.16 -5.73
C GLY A 46 -8.14 0.02 -6.75
N ASP A 47 -8.96 0.19 -7.78
CA ASP A 47 -9.49 -0.95 -8.54
C ASP A 47 -8.45 -1.74 -9.35
N GLU A 48 -8.02 -1.21 -10.50
CA GLU A 48 -7.45 -2.08 -11.53
C GLU A 48 -5.93 -2.18 -11.44
N GLU A 49 -5.42 -3.38 -11.15
CA GLU A 49 -4.02 -3.75 -11.40
C GLU A 49 -3.70 -3.69 -12.91
N TYR A 50 -2.47 -3.34 -13.29
CA TYR A 50 -2.01 -3.35 -14.70
C TYR A 50 -2.78 -2.43 -15.67
N ALA A 51 -3.56 -1.47 -15.18
CA ALA A 51 -4.19 -0.44 -16.00
C ALA A 51 -3.36 0.84 -16.07
N LEU A 52 -3.49 1.62 -17.15
CA LEU A 52 -2.85 2.93 -17.29
C LEU A 52 -3.41 3.95 -16.29
N HIS A 53 -4.71 3.84 -16.00
CA HIS A 53 -5.46 4.69 -15.08
C HIS A 53 -5.94 3.95 -13.83
N GLY A 54 -5.39 2.78 -13.51
CA GLY A 54 -5.79 1.98 -12.34
C GLY A 54 -5.52 2.66 -10.99
N GLY A 55 -6.14 2.15 -9.93
CA GLY A 55 -5.87 2.58 -8.56
C GLY A 55 -6.11 4.06 -8.30
N PHE A 56 -5.03 4.79 -8.00
CA PHE A 56 -5.07 6.24 -7.74
C PHE A 56 -4.75 7.09 -8.98
N ASP A 57 -4.61 6.47 -10.14
CA ASP A 57 -4.34 7.10 -11.43
C ASP A 57 -3.01 7.88 -11.41
N GLN A 58 -3.05 9.20 -11.40
CA GLN A 58 -1.87 10.05 -11.47
C GLN A 58 -1.89 11.18 -10.43
N ASP A 59 -0.73 11.73 -10.09
CA ASP A 59 -0.58 12.92 -9.24
C ASP A 59 -1.32 12.84 -7.89
N SER A 60 -1.49 11.63 -7.36
CA SER A 60 -2.22 11.34 -6.13
C SER A 60 -1.29 11.15 -4.93
N MET A 61 -1.74 11.56 -3.76
CA MET A 61 -0.97 11.52 -2.53
C MET A 61 -1.71 10.76 -1.43
N ILE A 62 -1.10 9.67 -0.95
CA ILE A 62 -1.53 8.88 0.21
C ILE A 62 -0.48 9.06 1.31
N SER A 63 -0.75 9.91 2.29
CA SER A 63 0.30 10.33 3.23
C SER A 63 -0.14 10.55 4.67
N GLY A 64 0.71 10.17 5.63
CA GLY A 64 0.47 10.42 7.06
C GLY A 64 -0.71 9.62 7.64
N ASN A 65 -1.22 8.62 6.92
CA ASN A 65 -2.35 7.83 7.40
C ASN A 65 -1.88 6.76 8.39
N VAL A 66 -2.74 6.42 9.34
CA VAL A 66 -2.61 5.23 10.19
C VAL A 66 -3.60 4.19 9.68
N VAL A 67 -3.11 3.10 9.11
CA VAL A 67 -3.93 2.07 8.47
C VAL A 67 -3.72 0.76 9.20
N SER A 68 -4.81 0.09 9.59
CA SER A 68 -4.66 -1.18 10.30
C SER A 68 -5.82 -2.15 10.19
N ASN A 69 -5.54 -3.41 10.52
CA ASN A 69 -6.52 -4.49 10.63
C ASN A 69 -7.25 -4.82 9.31
N CYS A 70 -6.51 -4.94 8.22
CA CYS A 70 -7.05 -5.27 6.89
C CYS A 70 -6.86 -6.77 6.59
N TRP A 71 -7.63 -7.32 5.65
CA TRP A 71 -7.46 -8.72 5.23
C TRP A 71 -6.28 -8.91 4.30
N ASP A 72 -6.08 -7.98 3.38
CA ASP A 72 -5.09 -8.08 2.32
C ASP A 72 -4.08 -6.95 2.46
N ASP A 73 -4.16 -5.91 1.64
CA ASP A 73 -3.16 -4.85 1.62
C ASP A 73 -3.51 -3.70 2.57
N GLY A 74 -2.52 -3.18 3.31
CA GLY A 74 -2.71 -1.93 4.04
C GLY A 74 -2.98 -0.78 3.07
N ILE A 75 -2.13 -0.62 2.07
CA ILE A 75 -2.30 0.35 0.99
C ILE A 75 -2.04 -0.36 -0.35
N GLN A 76 -3.01 -0.34 -1.26
CA GLN A 76 -2.89 -0.89 -2.61
C GLN A 76 -2.74 0.25 -3.63
N ALA A 77 -1.49 0.57 -4.00
CA ALA A 77 -1.12 1.59 -4.98
C ALA A 77 -0.71 0.94 -6.31
N GLU A 78 -1.68 0.34 -6.99
CA GLU A 78 -1.51 -0.47 -8.20
C GLU A 78 -2.07 0.22 -9.46
N GLY A 79 -1.65 -0.23 -10.65
CA GLY A 79 -2.11 0.32 -11.92
C GLY A 79 -1.49 1.67 -12.29
N GLY A 80 -2.26 2.74 -12.30
CA GLY A 80 -1.76 4.09 -12.57
C GLY A 80 -0.82 4.55 -11.45
N GLY A 81 0.40 4.97 -11.82
CA GLY A 81 1.43 5.34 -10.86
C GLY A 81 2.15 6.65 -11.14
N HIS A 82 1.88 7.34 -12.26
CA HIS A 82 2.58 8.58 -12.62
C HIS A 82 2.36 9.68 -11.58
N GLY A 83 3.43 10.05 -10.85
CA GLY A 83 3.34 11.11 -9.84
C GLY A 83 2.59 10.69 -8.57
N VAL A 84 2.25 9.40 -8.42
CA VAL A 84 1.63 8.90 -7.20
C VAL A 84 2.67 8.81 -6.08
N ILE A 85 2.31 9.29 -4.89
CA ILE A 85 3.17 9.32 -3.71
C ILE A 85 2.46 8.64 -2.54
N VAL A 86 3.08 7.57 -2.03
CA VAL A 86 2.70 6.87 -0.80
C VAL A 86 3.77 7.16 0.25
N SER A 87 3.49 8.07 1.19
CA SER A 87 4.56 8.53 2.10
C SER A 87 4.17 8.82 3.54
N GLY A 88 5.01 8.38 4.48
CA GLY A 88 4.83 8.69 5.90
C GLY A 88 3.61 8.00 6.53
N ASN A 89 3.12 6.91 5.95
CA ASN A 89 2.02 6.14 6.51
C ASN A 89 2.53 5.14 7.55
N ASP A 90 1.71 4.86 8.56
CA ASP A 90 1.90 3.84 9.58
C ASP A 90 0.91 2.71 9.30
N VAL A 91 1.42 1.52 8.96
CA VAL A 91 0.62 0.37 8.53
C VAL A 91 0.86 -0.82 9.44
N SER A 92 -0.21 -1.37 10.02
CA SER A 92 -0.09 -2.52 10.92
C SER A 92 -1.27 -3.50 10.89
N ARG A 93 -1.02 -4.76 11.26
CA ARG A 93 -2.05 -5.82 11.34
C ARG A 93 -2.83 -6.05 10.03
N CYS A 94 -2.17 -5.86 8.90
CA CYS A 94 -2.65 -6.22 7.56
C CYS A 94 -1.91 -7.48 7.07
N GLY A 95 -2.40 -8.11 5.99
CA GLY A 95 -1.70 -9.22 5.35
C GLY A 95 -0.45 -8.75 4.61
N THR A 96 -0.57 -7.70 3.82
CA THR A 96 0.53 -6.98 3.21
C THR A 96 0.59 -5.56 3.76
N GLY A 97 1.80 -5.01 3.90
CA GLY A 97 1.97 -3.58 4.20
C GLY A 97 1.51 -2.67 3.06
N ILE A 98 2.30 -2.60 1.99
CA ILE A 98 2.04 -1.76 0.81
C ILE A 98 2.16 -2.61 -0.46
N ALA A 99 1.12 -2.58 -1.28
CA ALA A 99 1.06 -3.25 -2.56
C ALA A 99 1.18 -2.28 -3.73
N PHE A 100 1.91 -2.71 -4.75
CA PHE A 100 2.15 -2.02 -6.01
C PHE A 100 2.43 -3.06 -7.12
N ALA A 101 1.54 -4.05 -7.29
CA ALA A 101 1.54 -5.04 -8.37
C ALA A 101 0.54 -4.71 -9.50
N ALA A 102 0.95 -4.31 -10.69
CA ALA A 102 2.18 -3.56 -10.94
C ALA A 102 1.82 -2.21 -11.57
N PRO A 103 2.47 -1.11 -11.15
CA PRO A 103 2.34 0.17 -11.79
C PRO A 103 2.66 0.06 -13.28
N THR A 104 1.81 0.59 -14.15
CA THR A 104 2.06 0.64 -15.60
C THR A 104 2.63 1.98 -16.04
N THR A 105 2.35 3.02 -15.25
CA THR A 105 2.88 4.37 -15.42
C THR A 105 3.69 4.75 -14.18
N GLY A 106 4.68 5.61 -14.36
CA GLY A 106 5.55 6.06 -13.28
C GLY A 106 6.09 7.46 -13.53
N PRO A 107 6.78 8.05 -12.55
CA PRO A 107 7.28 7.38 -11.35
C PRO A 107 6.24 7.25 -10.23
N LEU A 108 6.20 6.09 -9.55
CA LEU A 108 5.54 5.88 -8.26
C LEU A 108 6.58 6.02 -7.15
N ALA A 109 6.28 6.78 -6.09
CA ALA A 109 7.17 6.94 -4.94
C ALA A 109 6.54 6.38 -3.67
N ILE A 110 7.18 5.37 -3.06
CA ILE A 110 6.80 4.79 -1.77
C ILE A 110 7.92 5.08 -0.79
N THR A 111 7.73 6.04 0.12
CA THR A 111 8.83 6.56 0.93
C THR A 111 8.44 6.86 2.38
N TYR A 112 9.36 6.63 3.32
CA TYR A 112 9.16 6.98 4.74
C TYR A 112 7.95 6.32 5.42
N ASN A 113 7.42 5.23 4.87
CA ASN A 113 6.34 4.48 5.51
C ASN A 113 6.90 3.55 6.58
N ARG A 114 6.15 3.35 7.67
CA ARG A 114 6.45 2.37 8.71
C ARG A 114 5.45 1.22 8.59
N ILE A 115 5.94 0.01 8.44
CA ILE A 115 5.16 -1.22 8.31
C ILE A 115 5.57 -2.14 9.44
N HIS A 116 4.64 -2.54 10.30
CA HIS A 116 4.95 -3.35 11.49
C HIS A 116 3.76 -4.18 11.94
N ASP A 117 4.00 -5.18 12.81
CA ASP A 117 2.96 -6.02 13.38
C ASP A 117 2.01 -6.63 12.33
N LEU A 118 2.52 -7.06 11.17
CA LEU A 118 1.66 -7.68 10.15
C LEU A 118 1.10 -9.01 10.69
N THR A 119 -0.05 -9.40 10.15
CA THR A 119 -0.75 -10.63 10.53
C THR A 119 -1.17 -11.35 9.26
N ARG A 120 -1.18 -12.70 9.26
CA ARG A 120 -1.57 -13.44 8.06
C ARG A 120 -2.90 -12.95 7.49
N GLY A 121 -2.87 -12.53 6.24
CA GLY A 121 -4.04 -12.15 5.48
C GLY A 121 -4.89 -13.35 5.11
N LEU A 122 -6.07 -13.10 4.51
CA LEU A 122 -7.00 -14.17 4.15
C LEU A 122 -6.41 -15.10 3.07
N LEU A 123 -5.57 -14.55 2.20
CA LEU A 123 -4.87 -15.27 1.14
C LEU A 123 -3.56 -15.90 1.62
N GLY A 124 -3.24 -15.79 2.92
CA GLY A 124 -1.99 -16.28 3.50
C GLY A 124 -0.79 -15.34 3.27
N ASN A 125 -1.02 -14.17 2.69
CA ASN A 125 -0.01 -13.12 2.54
C ASN A 125 0.47 -12.62 3.91
N LEU A 126 1.77 -12.32 3.95
CA LEU A 126 2.48 -11.79 5.11
C LEU A 126 3.78 -11.13 4.66
N ASN A 127 3.69 -9.97 4.02
CA ASN A 127 4.82 -9.31 3.38
C ASN A 127 4.76 -7.79 3.58
N CYS A 128 5.90 -7.12 3.74
CA CYS A 128 5.91 -5.65 3.75
C CYS A 128 5.50 -5.05 2.40
N PHE A 129 5.95 -5.66 1.30
CA PHE A 129 5.71 -5.16 -0.05
C PHE A 129 5.22 -6.24 -1.02
N LYS A 130 4.21 -5.94 -1.83
CA LYS A 130 3.76 -6.73 -2.99
C LYS A 130 4.14 -5.97 -4.27
N VAL A 131 5.07 -6.52 -5.06
CA VAL A 131 5.74 -5.82 -6.18
C VAL A 131 5.13 -6.16 -7.56
N GLY A 132 4.43 -7.29 -7.67
CA GLY A 132 3.81 -7.76 -8.91
C GLY A 132 4.77 -8.17 -10.02
N GLU A 133 4.22 -8.32 -11.23
CA GLU A 133 4.99 -8.64 -12.42
C GLU A 133 5.76 -7.42 -12.94
N PRO A 134 6.91 -7.61 -13.61
CA PRO A 134 7.70 -6.50 -14.13
C PRO A 134 6.94 -5.67 -15.19
N THR A 135 7.03 -4.34 -15.07
CA THR A 135 6.57 -3.37 -16.08
C THR A 135 7.73 -2.44 -16.48
N GLN A 136 7.45 -1.45 -17.33
CA GLN A 136 8.42 -0.38 -17.65
C GLN A 136 8.35 0.80 -16.65
N ALA A 137 7.39 0.80 -15.72
CA ALA A 137 7.25 1.86 -14.75
C ALA A 137 8.36 1.78 -13.70
N VAL A 138 8.81 2.96 -13.23
CA VAL A 138 9.80 3.06 -12.15
C VAL A 138 9.06 3.28 -10.84
N THR A 139 9.31 2.41 -9.86
CA THR A 139 8.88 2.58 -8.47
C THR A 139 10.09 2.86 -7.58
N TYR A 140 10.05 3.96 -6.84
CA TYR A 140 11.06 4.31 -5.85
C TYR A 140 10.65 3.81 -4.46
N LEU A 141 11.46 2.94 -3.86
CA LEU A 141 11.33 2.46 -2.48
C LEU A 141 12.43 3.08 -1.62
N ASN A 142 12.16 4.20 -0.94
CA ASN A 142 13.20 4.91 -0.18
C ASN A 142 12.82 5.12 1.28
N HIS A 143 13.72 4.80 2.20
CA HIS A 143 13.58 5.07 3.64
C HIS A 143 12.28 4.53 4.27
N ASN A 144 11.73 3.44 3.75
CA ASN A 144 10.63 2.74 4.43
C ASN A 144 11.21 1.86 5.54
N ASP A 145 10.50 1.79 6.65
CA ASP A 145 10.79 0.93 7.79
C ASP A 145 9.83 -0.27 7.75
N CYS A 146 10.39 -1.48 7.84
CA CYS A 146 9.66 -2.74 7.79
C CYS A 146 10.12 -3.60 8.96
N GLU A 147 9.31 -3.64 10.00
CA GLU A 147 9.54 -4.43 11.21
C GLU A 147 8.84 -5.78 11.05
N VAL A 148 9.63 -6.81 10.78
CA VAL A 148 9.21 -8.22 10.66
C VAL A 148 9.55 -8.97 11.95
N ASP A 149 8.80 -8.68 13.01
CA ASP A 149 9.01 -9.25 14.34
C ASP A 149 7.73 -9.77 15.00
N SER A 150 6.60 -9.73 14.30
CA SER A 150 5.36 -10.25 14.85
C SER A 150 5.42 -11.78 15.00
N PRO A 151 4.73 -12.38 15.99
CA PRO A 151 4.66 -13.84 16.11
C PRO A 151 4.10 -14.54 14.85
N ALA A 152 3.34 -13.80 14.04
CA ALA A 152 2.82 -14.32 12.78
C ALA A 152 3.91 -14.36 11.70
N GLU A 153 4.92 -13.49 11.75
CA GLU A 153 6.02 -13.32 10.78
C GLU A 153 7.23 -14.20 11.08
N ILE A 154 7.49 -14.50 12.36
CA ILE A 154 8.59 -15.38 12.79
C ILE A 154 8.44 -16.76 12.13
N GLY A 155 9.38 -17.09 11.23
CA GLY A 155 9.43 -18.37 10.52
C GLY A 155 8.76 -18.40 9.14
N TRP A 156 8.24 -17.27 8.64
CA TRP A 156 7.73 -17.17 7.27
C TRP A 156 8.80 -16.75 6.26
N PRO A 157 9.00 -17.50 5.16
CA PRO A 157 9.98 -17.15 4.14
C PRO A 157 9.65 -15.86 3.36
N GLY A 158 8.41 -15.35 3.44
CA GLY A 158 7.99 -14.06 2.84
C GLY A 158 8.19 -12.83 3.74
N ALA A 159 8.39 -13.05 5.05
CA ALA A 159 8.72 -11.99 6.00
C ALA A 159 10.21 -11.64 5.84
N HIS A 160 10.51 -10.77 4.88
CA HIS A 160 11.88 -10.42 4.52
C HIS A 160 12.55 -9.64 5.67
N HIS A 161 13.28 -10.34 6.56
CA HIS A 161 14.21 -9.73 7.51
C HIS A 161 15.34 -9.04 6.72
N GLN A 162 15.19 -7.75 6.41
CA GLN A 162 16.30 -6.91 5.99
C GLN A 162 16.81 -6.18 7.25
N PRO A 163 17.87 -6.66 7.92
CA PRO A 163 18.59 -5.78 8.84
C PRO A 163 19.09 -4.61 7.99
N SER A 164 18.83 -3.38 8.46
CA SER A 164 19.25 -2.11 7.86
C SER A 164 20.48 -2.27 6.95
N GLN A 165 20.30 -2.26 5.63
CA GLN A 165 21.44 -2.12 4.74
C GLN A 165 21.98 -0.70 4.94
N GLN A 166 23.10 -0.62 5.65
CA GLN A 166 23.98 0.53 5.60
C GLN A 166 24.36 0.73 4.13
N VAL A 167 23.89 1.83 3.55
CA VAL A 167 24.44 2.34 2.30
C VAL A 167 25.85 2.82 2.65
N ALA A 168 26.86 2.13 2.14
CA ALA A 168 28.25 2.56 2.22
C ALA A 168 28.45 3.82 1.36
N ASP A 169 29.33 4.70 1.86
CA ASP A 169 29.72 6.01 1.29
C ASP A 169 30.14 5.98 -0.19
#